data_AF-A0A0V7ZM82-F1
#
_entry.id   AF-A0A0V7ZM82-F1
#
_cell.length_a   1.000
_cell.length_b   1.000
_cell.length_c   1.000
_cell.angle_alpha   90.00
_cell.angle_beta   90.00
_cell.angle_gamma   90.00
#
_symmetry.space_group_name_H-M   'P 1'
#
loop_
_entity.id
_entity.type
_entity.pdbx_description
1 polymer ?
#
loop_
_entity_poly.entity_id
_entity_poly.type
_entity_poly.pdbx_seq_one_letter_code
_entity_poly.pdbx_strand_id
1 'polypeptide(L)'
;MKSNIYLNVHWHKILSLPTLDWAKPFLPIVEVPEHILNNLDALKVIYANSTNNYNTKRRKTKFSLEERGKQEALLTREMVSEYLNEISKQISKEAAIKLERWFHFHFFNNEAEIALREWGLVLHYSYMTPRDRKFYRKIPCPASLMLLLPELENLVKLQTANKIEEEILKAAPLVEIEEWEKEYGFVPESGMKPCFESVLLRQALDSTLIFKALRIIACKLDPKEQKEVVDWAENQFQRIYSHRPKIQQSGRLCGGKYLLSELPELDESLVLSY
;
A
#
# COMPACT_ATOMS: atom_id res chain seq x y z
N MET A 1 3.29 0.46 18.05
CA MET A 1 2.92 1.79 18.55
C MET A 1 3.82 2.95 18.10
N LYS A 2 5.09 2.74 17.70
CA LYS A 2 5.92 3.82 17.10
C LYS A 2 5.62 4.12 15.61
N SER A 3 4.85 3.29 14.89
CA SER A 3 4.60 3.45 13.45
C SER A 3 3.58 4.56 13.11
N ASN A 4 2.60 4.84 13.97
CA ASN A 4 1.55 5.83 13.65
C ASN A 4 2.03 7.28 13.68
N ILE A 5 3.13 7.60 14.37
CA ILE A 5 3.64 8.97 14.44
C ILE A 5 4.39 9.33 13.16
N TYR A 6 5.09 8.38 12.53
CA TYR A 6 5.81 8.62 11.26
C TYR A 6 4.85 8.73 10.07
N LEU A 7 3.76 7.97 10.08
CA LEU A 7 2.77 8.01 8.99
C LEU A 7 1.99 9.33 8.91
N ASN A 8 1.76 10.00 10.06
CA ASN A 8 1.09 11.29 10.08
C ASN A 8 1.87 12.42 9.36
N VAL A 9 3.18 12.24 9.10
CA VAL A 9 4.05 13.27 8.50
C VAL A 9 4.05 13.21 6.96
N HIS A 10 3.54 12.14 6.35
CA HIS A 10 3.69 11.90 4.91
C HIS A 10 2.41 12.09 4.08
N TRP A 11 1.32 12.56 4.68
CA TRP A 11 0.07 12.84 3.95
C TRP A 11 0.30 13.71 2.72
N HIS A 12 1.13 14.76 2.80
CA HIS A 12 1.44 15.59 1.63
C HIS A 12 1.98 14.81 0.43
N LYS A 13 2.80 13.80 0.68
CA LYS A 13 3.44 12.95 -0.33
C LYS A 13 2.48 11.87 -0.85
N ILE A 14 1.64 11.35 0.03
CA ILE A 14 0.60 10.37 -0.33
C ILE A 14 -0.47 11.04 -1.21
N LEU A 15 -0.96 12.23 -0.80
CA LEU A 15 -1.97 12.98 -1.55
C LEU A 15 -1.44 13.50 -2.89
N SER A 16 -0.13 13.73 -3.02
CA SER A 16 0.45 14.18 -4.30
C SER A 16 0.49 13.06 -5.33
N LEU A 17 0.56 11.79 -4.93
CA LEU A 17 0.79 10.65 -5.86
C LEU A 17 -0.07 10.69 -7.13
N PRO A 18 -1.40 10.83 -7.06
CA PRO A 18 -2.21 10.78 -8.27
C PRO A 18 -2.10 12.07 -9.11
N THR A 19 -1.48 13.11 -8.56
CA THR A 19 -1.26 14.40 -9.24
C THR A 19 0.05 14.45 -10.02
N LEU A 20 0.95 13.48 -9.84
CA LEU A 20 2.27 13.45 -10.49
C LEU A 20 2.18 12.90 -11.91
N ASP A 21 2.69 13.64 -12.90
CA ASP A 21 2.60 13.25 -14.30
C ASP A 21 3.34 11.94 -14.61
N TRP A 22 4.50 11.71 -14.01
CA TRP A 22 5.26 10.47 -14.19
C TRP A 22 4.59 9.25 -13.53
N ALA A 23 3.73 9.45 -12.52
CA ALA A 23 3.07 8.37 -11.80
C ALA A 23 1.82 7.86 -12.55
N LYS A 24 1.24 8.68 -13.44
CA LYS A 24 -0.01 8.40 -14.18
C LYS A 24 -0.11 7.01 -14.80
N PRO A 25 0.92 6.48 -15.49
CA PRO A 25 0.84 5.15 -16.12
C PRO A 25 0.64 4.01 -15.12
N PHE A 26 1.03 4.22 -13.86
CA PHE A 26 1.01 3.19 -12.83
C PHE A 26 -0.22 3.27 -11.92
N LEU A 27 -0.93 4.41 -11.89
CA LEU A 27 -2.13 4.60 -11.05
C LEU A 27 -3.21 3.53 -11.28
N PRO A 28 -3.51 3.10 -12.53
CA PRO A 28 -4.46 2.01 -12.76
C PRO A 28 -3.95 0.65 -12.27
N ILE A 29 -2.63 0.43 -12.32
CA ILE A 29 -2.01 -0.83 -11.87
C ILE A 29 -2.18 -1.01 -10.37
N VAL A 30 -2.01 0.08 -9.61
CA VAL A 30 -2.20 0.13 -8.15
C VAL A 30 -3.65 0.38 -7.73
N GLU A 31 -4.62 0.25 -8.65
CA GLU A 31 -6.06 0.37 -8.40
C GLU A 31 -6.50 1.69 -7.74
N VAL A 32 -5.90 2.82 -8.12
CA VAL A 32 -6.49 4.12 -7.78
C VAL A 32 -7.93 4.15 -8.31
N PRO A 33 -8.93 4.60 -7.53
CA PRO A 33 -10.33 4.55 -7.92
C PRO A 33 -10.59 5.21 -9.28
N GLU A 34 -11.39 4.58 -10.13
CA GLU A 34 -11.63 5.01 -11.52
C GLU A 34 -12.18 6.45 -11.60
N HIS A 35 -13.07 6.85 -10.69
CA HIS A 35 -13.57 8.22 -10.61
C HIS A 35 -12.45 9.25 -10.41
N ILE A 36 -11.37 8.88 -9.72
CA ILE A 36 -10.20 9.73 -9.53
C ILE A 36 -9.34 9.73 -10.80
N LEU A 37 -9.11 8.57 -11.41
CA LEU A 37 -8.38 8.45 -12.69
C LEU A 37 -9.02 9.29 -13.81
N ASN A 38 -10.35 9.37 -13.83
CA ASN A 38 -11.09 10.16 -14.81
C ASN A 38 -11.09 11.67 -14.52
N ASN A 39 -10.58 12.10 -13.35
CA ASN A 39 -10.62 13.49 -12.88
C ASN A 39 -9.26 13.98 -12.33
N LEU A 40 -8.13 13.46 -12.86
CA LEU A 40 -6.79 13.80 -12.36
C LEU A 40 -6.47 15.31 -12.43
N ASP A 41 -6.96 16.02 -13.44
CA ASP A 41 -6.72 17.48 -13.55
C ASP A 41 -7.46 18.27 -12.47
N ALA A 42 -8.70 17.89 -12.14
CA ALA A 42 -9.41 18.46 -11.00
C ALA A 42 -8.67 18.15 -9.69
N LEU A 43 -8.17 16.92 -9.54
CA LEU A 43 -7.41 16.51 -8.37
C LEU A 43 -6.11 17.30 -8.18
N LYS A 44 -5.39 17.61 -9.26
CA LYS A 44 -4.20 18.47 -9.24
C LYS A 44 -4.53 19.85 -8.64
N VAL A 45 -5.63 20.46 -9.07
CA VAL A 45 -6.07 21.77 -8.57
C VAL A 45 -6.47 21.68 -7.09
N ILE A 46 -7.24 20.66 -6.71
CA ILE A 46 -7.63 20.44 -5.32
C ILE A 46 -6.40 20.27 -4.43
N TYR A 47 -5.44 19.42 -4.81
CA TYR A 47 -4.19 19.20 -4.09
C TYR A 47 -3.38 20.49 -3.91
N ALA A 48 -3.22 21.27 -4.99
CA ALA A 48 -2.49 22.53 -4.96
C ALA A 48 -3.14 23.53 -3.99
N ASN A 49 -4.47 23.65 -4.01
CA ASN A 49 -5.22 24.53 -3.11
C ASN A 49 -5.07 24.10 -1.64
N SER A 50 -5.29 22.82 -1.33
CA SER A 50 -5.12 22.28 0.02
C SER A 50 -3.70 22.48 0.54
N THR A 51 -2.69 22.25 -0.30
CA THR A 51 -1.28 22.43 0.05
C THR A 51 -0.93 23.91 0.29
N ASN A 52 -1.44 24.82 -0.54
CA ASN A 52 -1.24 26.26 -0.37
C ASN A 52 -1.90 26.78 0.92
N ASN A 53 -3.10 26.31 1.23
CA ASN A 53 -3.79 26.62 2.49
C ASN A 53 -3.00 26.13 3.69
N TYR A 54 -2.57 24.86 3.67
CA TYR A 54 -1.73 24.27 4.72
C TYR A 54 -0.45 25.09 4.94
N ASN A 55 0.29 25.39 3.88
CA ASN A 55 1.53 26.16 3.96
C ASN A 55 1.29 27.58 4.49
N THR A 56 0.18 28.20 4.12
CA THR A 56 -0.22 29.53 4.61
C THR A 56 -0.54 29.50 6.10
N LYS A 57 -1.34 28.53 6.55
CA LYS A 57 -1.65 28.34 7.98
C LYS A 57 -0.38 28.05 8.77
N ARG A 58 0.45 27.11 8.31
CA ARG A 58 1.74 26.75 8.92
C ARG A 58 2.68 27.94 9.08
N ARG A 59 2.76 28.84 8.10
CA ARG A 59 3.59 30.07 8.18
C ARG A 59 3.03 31.11 9.15
N LYS A 60 1.70 31.21 9.26
CA LYS A 60 1.03 32.17 10.16
C LYS A 60 1.09 31.73 11.62
N THR A 61 1.14 30.43 11.88
CA THR A 61 1.18 29.91 13.25
C THR A 61 2.61 29.86 13.77
N LYS A 62 2.91 30.63 14.83
CA LYS A 62 4.17 30.51 15.57
C LYS A 62 4.03 29.38 16.59
N PHE A 63 4.59 28.22 16.30
CA PHE A 63 4.60 27.11 17.25
C PHE A 63 5.69 27.28 18.29
N SER A 64 5.37 27.03 19.56
CA SER A 64 6.38 26.70 20.55
C SER A 64 7.05 25.36 20.17
N LEU A 65 8.31 25.16 20.55
CA LEU A 65 9.04 23.90 20.28
C LEU A 65 8.32 22.68 20.89
N GLU A 66 7.66 22.86 22.03
CA GLU A 66 6.96 21.81 22.77
C GLU A 66 5.62 21.41 22.13
N GLU A 67 4.94 22.32 21.41
CA GLU A 67 3.63 22.06 20.81
C GLU A 67 3.69 21.75 19.31
N ARG A 68 4.86 21.95 18.68
CA ARG A 68 5.05 21.85 17.23
C ARG A 68 4.51 20.55 16.63
N GLY A 69 4.78 19.41 17.25
CA GLY A 69 4.32 18.11 16.74
C GLY A 69 2.80 17.94 16.76
N LYS A 70 2.13 18.39 17.85
CA LYS A 70 0.67 18.31 17.97
C LYS A 70 -0.02 19.25 17.00
N GLN A 71 0.48 20.46 16.87
CA GLN A 71 -0.08 21.47 15.99
C GLN A 71 0.12 21.11 14.51
N GLU A 72 1.28 20.56 14.13
CA GLU A 72 1.51 20.08 12.77
C GLU A 72 0.56 18.92 12.43
N ALA A 73 0.29 18.02 13.37
CA ALA A 73 -0.68 16.94 13.18
C ALA A 73 -2.11 17.49 12.96
N LEU A 74 -2.52 18.51 13.71
CA LEU A 74 -3.82 19.18 13.53
C LEU A 74 -3.92 19.85 12.15
N LEU A 75 -2.89 20.61 11.73
CA LEU A 75 -2.86 21.22 10.41
C LEU A 75 -2.90 20.18 9.29
N THR A 76 -2.20 19.07 9.45
CA THR A 76 -2.19 17.99 8.46
C THR A 76 -3.56 17.35 8.35
N ARG A 77 -4.23 17.09 9.48
CA ARG A 77 -5.62 16.62 9.52
C ARG A 77 -6.57 17.58 8.81
N GLU A 78 -6.46 18.87 9.10
CA GLU A 78 -7.30 19.89 8.44
C GLU A 78 -7.09 19.86 6.93
N MET A 79 -5.84 19.78 6.47
CA MET A 79 -5.54 19.69 5.04
C MET A 79 -6.16 18.45 4.40
N VAL A 80 -6.01 17.27 5.01
CA VAL A 80 -6.58 16.01 4.49
C VAL A 80 -8.11 16.12 4.43
N SER A 81 -8.73 16.67 5.47
CA SER A 81 -10.17 16.86 5.53
C SER A 81 -10.66 17.84 4.46
N GLU A 82 -9.96 18.97 4.27
CA GLU A 82 -10.25 19.93 3.21
C GLU A 82 -10.11 19.27 1.83
N TYR A 83 -9.04 18.51 1.60
CA TYR A 83 -8.78 17.80 0.35
C TYR A 83 -9.90 16.80 -0.01
N LEU A 84 -10.29 15.93 0.94
CA LEU A 84 -11.37 14.96 0.73
C LEU A 84 -12.73 15.63 0.57
N ASN A 85 -13.00 16.71 1.32
CA ASN A 85 -14.24 17.48 1.17
C ASN A 85 -14.34 18.15 -0.19
N GLU A 86 -13.23 18.68 -0.72
CA GLU A 86 -13.22 19.27 -2.07
C GLU A 86 -13.41 18.21 -3.15
N ILE A 87 -12.83 17.01 -3.01
CA ILE A 87 -13.15 15.88 -3.90
C ILE A 87 -14.65 15.54 -3.83
N SER A 88 -15.22 15.50 -2.63
CA SER A 88 -16.64 15.21 -2.43
C SER A 88 -17.55 16.20 -3.17
N LYS A 89 -17.20 17.49 -3.14
CA LYS A 89 -17.94 18.57 -3.80
C LYS A 89 -17.75 18.62 -5.31
N GLN A 90 -16.51 18.44 -5.78
CA GLN A 90 -16.16 18.68 -7.19
C GLN A 90 -16.22 17.43 -8.06
N ILE A 91 -16.00 16.24 -7.48
CA ILE A 91 -16.02 14.95 -8.19
C ILE A 91 -17.25 14.15 -7.74
N SER A 92 -17.22 13.61 -6.52
CA SER A 92 -18.37 13.00 -5.86
C SER A 92 -18.02 12.54 -4.44
N LYS A 93 -19.03 12.42 -3.58
CA LYS A 93 -18.88 11.83 -2.23
C LYS A 93 -18.28 10.42 -2.29
N GLU A 94 -18.71 9.61 -3.25
CA GLU A 94 -18.21 8.25 -3.42
C GLU A 94 -16.73 8.21 -3.83
N ALA A 95 -16.29 9.13 -4.70
CA ALA A 95 -14.89 9.23 -5.08
C ALA A 95 -14.00 9.59 -3.88
N ALA A 96 -14.45 10.50 -3.01
CA ALA A 96 -13.73 10.84 -1.79
C ALA A 96 -13.58 9.63 -0.85
N ILE A 97 -14.69 8.92 -0.58
CA ILE A 97 -14.68 7.73 0.28
C ILE A 97 -13.78 6.63 -0.30
N LYS A 98 -13.89 6.32 -1.60
CA LYS A 98 -13.07 5.29 -2.24
C LYS A 98 -11.59 5.66 -2.23
N LEU A 99 -11.24 6.93 -2.43
CA LEU A 99 -9.85 7.38 -2.41
C LEU A 99 -9.26 7.33 -0.99
N GLU A 100 -10.02 7.75 0.01
CA GLU A 100 -9.62 7.63 1.42
C GLU A 100 -9.38 6.16 1.81
N ARG A 101 -10.33 5.26 1.47
CA ARG A 101 -10.18 3.82 1.66
C ARG A 101 -8.89 3.30 1.01
N TRP A 102 -8.61 3.73 -0.23
CA TRP A 102 -7.40 3.37 -0.95
C TRP A 102 -6.13 3.86 -0.21
N PHE A 103 -6.08 5.12 0.21
CA PHE A 103 -4.94 5.64 0.98
C PHE A 103 -4.73 4.87 2.29
N HIS A 104 -5.79 4.64 3.05
CA HIS A 104 -5.73 3.92 4.31
C HIS A 104 -5.21 2.50 4.13
N PHE A 105 -5.74 1.78 3.15
CA PHE A 105 -5.35 0.41 2.89
C PHE A 105 -3.87 0.28 2.52
N HIS A 106 -3.37 1.14 1.62
CA HIS A 106 -2.00 1.03 1.11
C HIS A 106 -0.93 1.64 2.01
N PHE A 107 -1.26 2.70 2.76
CA PHE A 107 -0.23 3.48 3.47
C PHE A 107 -0.39 3.48 4.98
N PHE A 108 -1.60 3.33 5.51
CA PHE A 108 -1.87 3.50 6.95
C PHE A 108 -2.25 2.20 7.67
N ASN A 109 -2.64 1.16 6.94
CA ASN A 109 -2.99 -0.13 7.50
C ASN A 109 -1.76 -1.05 7.56
N ASN A 110 -0.98 -0.90 8.64
CA ASN A 110 0.19 -1.74 8.90
C ASN A 110 -0.16 -3.24 9.03
N GLU A 111 -1.38 -3.58 9.46
CA GLU A 111 -1.81 -4.98 9.49
C GLU A 111 -1.96 -5.52 8.06
N ALA A 112 -2.65 -4.79 7.17
CA ALA A 112 -2.80 -5.17 5.77
C ALA A 112 -1.45 -5.25 5.05
N GLU A 113 -0.57 -4.26 5.22
CA GLU A 113 0.78 -4.29 4.64
C GLU A 113 1.55 -5.55 5.04
N ILE A 114 1.52 -5.88 6.34
CA ILE A 114 2.16 -7.09 6.85
C ILE A 114 1.50 -8.33 6.27
N ALA A 115 0.18 -8.44 6.33
CA ALA A 115 -0.56 -9.61 5.89
C ALA A 115 -0.37 -9.89 4.40
N LEU A 116 -0.48 -8.87 3.54
CA LEU A 116 -0.29 -8.99 2.09
C LEU A 116 1.14 -9.38 1.75
N ARG A 117 2.14 -8.86 2.46
CA ARG A 117 3.52 -9.31 2.29
C ARG A 117 3.69 -10.80 2.63
N GLU A 118 3.11 -11.25 3.74
CA GLU A 118 3.19 -12.67 4.13
C GLU A 118 2.42 -13.57 3.17
N TRP A 119 1.23 -13.14 2.71
CA TRP A 119 0.46 -13.83 1.68
C TRP A 119 1.21 -13.93 0.36
N GLY A 120 1.85 -12.85 -0.09
CA GLY A 120 2.68 -12.86 -1.29
C GLY A 120 3.83 -13.85 -1.18
N LEU A 121 4.49 -13.89 -0.03
CA LEU A 121 5.53 -14.89 0.24
C LEU A 121 4.97 -16.32 0.21
N VAL A 122 3.84 -16.58 0.89
CA VAL A 122 3.20 -17.91 0.92
C VAL A 122 2.77 -18.37 -0.47
N LEU A 123 2.07 -17.53 -1.22
CA LEU A 123 1.64 -17.84 -2.59
C LEU A 123 2.85 -18.05 -3.50
N HIS A 124 3.95 -17.33 -3.32
CA HIS A 124 5.17 -17.55 -4.09
C HIS A 124 5.73 -18.98 -3.93
N TYR A 125 5.58 -19.61 -2.76
CA TYR A 125 5.99 -21.01 -2.57
C TYR A 125 5.22 -22.00 -3.45
N SER A 126 3.99 -21.68 -3.87
CA SER A 126 3.23 -22.54 -4.79
C SER A 126 3.94 -22.73 -6.15
N TYR A 127 4.71 -21.73 -6.59
CA TYR A 127 5.46 -21.75 -7.85
C TYR A 127 6.88 -22.31 -7.74
N MET A 128 7.37 -22.59 -6.52
CA MET A 128 8.73 -23.12 -6.36
C MET A 128 8.87 -24.51 -6.98
N THR A 129 10.00 -24.71 -7.64
CA THR A 129 10.44 -25.93 -8.30
C THR A 129 11.54 -26.60 -7.48
N PRO A 130 11.83 -27.90 -7.69
CA PRO A 130 12.92 -28.60 -6.98
C PRO A 130 14.32 -27.96 -7.13
N ARG A 131 14.51 -27.08 -8.12
CA ARG A 131 15.77 -26.34 -8.33
C ARG A 131 15.92 -25.16 -7.37
N ASP A 132 14.84 -24.71 -6.74
CA ASP A 132 14.86 -23.56 -5.83
C ASP A 132 15.46 -23.93 -4.48
N ARG A 133 16.39 -23.10 -3.98
CA ARG A 133 17.11 -23.32 -2.71
C ARG A 133 16.17 -23.56 -1.51
N LYS A 134 14.98 -22.97 -1.52
CA LYS A 134 14.00 -23.05 -0.42
C LYS A 134 12.90 -24.09 -0.65
N PHE A 135 12.98 -24.89 -1.73
CA PHE A 135 11.95 -25.87 -2.09
C PHE A 135 11.62 -26.86 -0.98
N TYR A 136 12.60 -27.25 -0.15
CA TYR A 136 12.39 -28.15 1.00
C TYR A 136 11.42 -27.63 2.09
N ARG A 137 11.04 -26.35 2.01
CA ARG A 137 10.02 -25.72 2.87
C ARG A 137 8.65 -25.62 2.19
N LYS A 138 8.50 -26.03 0.93
CA LYS A 138 7.22 -26.03 0.21
C LYS A 138 6.31 -27.13 0.74
N ILE A 139 5.07 -26.77 0.99
CA ILE A 139 3.94 -27.67 1.23
C ILE A 139 3.12 -27.72 -0.07
N PRO A 140 2.74 -28.90 -0.58
CA PRO A 140 1.89 -29.02 -1.76
C PRO A 140 0.60 -28.20 -1.60
N CYS A 141 0.26 -27.42 -2.61
CA CYS A 141 -0.96 -26.61 -2.59
C CYS A 141 -2.22 -27.47 -2.83
N PRO A 142 -3.38 -27.04 -2.31
CA PRO A 142 -4.67 -27.68 -2.60
C PRO A 142 -4.96 -27.68 -4.11
N ALA A 143 -5.69 -28.69 -4.58
CA ALA A 143 -6.01 -28.84 -6.00
C ALA A 143 -6.77 -27.63 -6.57
N SER A 144 -7.70 -27.07 -5.78
CA SER A 144 -8.44 -25.85 -6.10
C SER A 144 -7.52 -24.67 -6.40
N LEU A 145 -6.50 -24.44 -5.56
CA LEU A 145 -5.50 -23.39 -5.80
C LEU A 145 -4.61 -23.70 -7.01
N MET A 146 -4.23 -24.97 -7.24
CA MET A 146 -3.42 -25.36 -8.40
C MET A 146 -4.06 -24.94 -9.73
N LEU A 147 -5.38 -25.05 -9.84
CA LEU A 147 -6.13 -24.67 -11.04
C LEU A 147 -6.07 -23.15 -11.30
N LEU A 148 -5.90 -22.34 -10.26
CA LEU A 148 -5.82 -20.87 -10.36
C LEU A 148 -4.39 -20.36 -10.60
N LEU A 149 -3.34 -21.16 -10.35
CA LEU A 149 -1.94 -20.70 -10.46
C LEU A 149 -1.59 -20.06 -11.81
N PRO A 150 -2.04 -20.55 -12.97
CA PRO A 150 -1.72 -19.88 -14.24
C PRO A 150 -2.21 -18.42 -14.32
N GLU A 151 -3.38 -18.14 -13.73
CA GLU A 151 -3.96 -16.78 -13.71
C GLU A 151 -3.30 -15.88 -12.66
N LEU A 152 -2.88 -16.46 -11.54
CA LEU A 152 -2.21 -15.74 -10.45
C LEU A 152 -0.73 -15.47 -10.74
N GLU A 153 -0.16 -16.08 -11.79
CA GLU A 153 1.28 -16.09 -12.07
C GLU A 153 1.87 -14.68 -12.10
N ASN A 154 1.25 -13.77 -12.87
CA ASN A 154 1.75 -12.41 -13.05
C ASN A 154 1.54 -11.49 -11.84
N LEU A 155 0.72 -11.93 -10.87
CA LEU A 155 0.43 -11.16 -9.65
C LEU A 155 1.35 -11.57 -8.50
N VAL A 156 1.79 -12.84 -8.49
CA VAL A 156 2.56 -13.43 -7.38
C VAL A 156 4.05 -13.61 -7.72
N LYS A 157 4.40 -13.80 -8.99
CA LYS A 157 5.82 -13.97 -9.37
C LYS A 157 6.57 -12.65 -9.25
N LEU A 158 7.68 -12.71 -8.51
CA LEU A 158 8.62 -11.60 -8.30
C LEU A 158 9.09 -10.95 -9.62
N GLN A 159 9.20 -11.71 -10.71
CA GLN A 159 9.66 -11.19 -11.99
C GLN A 159 8.73 -10.10 -12.56
N THR A 160 7.42 -10.24 -12.41
CA THR A 160 6.46 -9.26 -12.93
C THR A 160 6.44 -8.00 -12.05
N ALA A 161 6.42 -8.18 -10.72
CA ALA A 161 6.54 -7.07 -9.78
C ALA A 161 7.83 -6.27 -10.03
N ASN A 162 8.98 -6.94 -10.09
CA ASN A 162 10.29 -6.32 -10.34
C ASN A 162 10.33 -5.52 -11.64
N LYS A 163 9.72 -6.02 -12.73
CA LYS A 163 9.66 -5.27 -14.00
C LYS A 163 8.90 -3.97 -13.85
N ILE A 164 7.75 -3.98 -13.18
CA ILE A 164 6.96 -2.77 -12.96
C ILE A 164 7.70 -1.81 -12.02
N GLU A 165 8.34 -2.34 -10.98
CA GLU A 165 9.19 -1.54 -10.09
C GLU A 165 10.34 -0.86 -10.83
N GLU A 166 11.02 -1.56 -11.73
CA GLU A 166 12.08 -0.99 -12.58
C GLU A 166 11.54 0.15 -13.45
N GLU A 167 10.36 -0.01 -14.05
CA GLU A 167 9.73 1.06 -14.84
C GLU A 167 9.32 2.26 -13.98
N ILE A 168 8.83 2.03 -12.75
CA ILE A 168 8.56 3.11 -11.79
C ILE A 168 9.85 3.89 -11.50
N LEU A 169 10.96 3.19 -11.23
CA LEU A 169 12.24 3.81 -10.91
C LEU A 169 12.83 4.60 -12.09
N LYS A 170 12.60 4.16 -13.33
CA LYS A 170 13.01 4.89 -14.54
C LYS A 170 12.18 6.15 -14.77
N ALA A 171 10.88 6.11 -14.46
CA ALA A 171 9.98 7.22 -14.67
C ALA A 171 10.08 8.29 -13.57
N ALA A 172 10.40 7.87 -12.34
CA ALA A 172 10.47 8.76 -11.19
C ALA A 172 11.64 9.76 -11.30
N PRO A 173 11.45 11.02 -10.86
CA PRO A 173 12.55 11.97 -10.76
C PRO A 173 13.59 11.49 -9.73
N LEU A 174 14.86 11.74 -10.03
CA LEU A 174 15.96 11.51 -9.11
C LEU A 174 16.07 12.69 -8.14
N VAL A 175 16.35 12.39 -6.87
CA VAL A 175 16.58 13.40 -5.83
C VAL A 175 18.07 13.41 -5.49
N GLU A 176 18.63 14.61 -5.30
CA GLU A 176 20.02 14.78 -4.86
C GLU A 176 20.22 14.15 -3.47
N ILE A 177 21.39 13.54 -3.26
CA ILE A 177 21.71 12.83 -2.00
C ILE A 177 21.56 13.77 -0.79
N GLU A 178 21.97 15.02 -0.93
CA GLU A 178 21.98 16.00 0.15
C GLU A 178 20.56 16.33 0.64
N GLU A 179 19.60 16.41 -0.28
CA GLU A 179 18.18 16.59 0.05
C GLU A 179 17.61 15.34 0.72
N TRP A 180 18.01 14.15 0.24
CA TRP A 180 17.60 12.87 0.81
C TRP A 180 18.12 12.67 2.24
N GLU A 181 19.40 12.93 2.49
CA GLU A 181 20.01 12.81 3.82
C GLU A 181 19.36 13.79 4.81
N LYS A 182 19.07 15.01 4.38
CA LYS A 182 18.39 16.02 5.19
C LYS A 182 16.97 15.62 5.56
N GLU A 183 16.26 14.95 4.67
CA GLU A 183 14.86 14.54 4.89
C GLU A 183 14.76 13.22 5.70
N TYR A 184 15.71 12.29 5.54
CA TYR A 184 15.58 10.93 6.07
C TYR A 184 16.67 10.49 7.06
N GLY A 185 17.73 11.28 7.24
CA GLY A 185 18.77 11.03 8.26
C GLY A 185 19.71 9.85 7.97
N PHE A 186 19.76 9.36 6.73
CA PHE A 186 20.75 8.39 6.30
C PHE A 186 21.10 8.53 4.81
N VAL A 187 22.37 8.31 4.47
CA VAL A 187 22.87 8.26 3.09
C VAL A 187 22.86 6.80 2.60
N PRO A 188 22.16 6.50 1.51
CA PRO A 188 22.26 5.19 0.88
C PRO A 188 23.49 5.05 -0.02
N GLU A 189 24.01 3.83 -0.12
CA GLU A 189 25.26 3.50 -0.83
C GLU A 189 25.29 3.82 -2.34
N SER A 190 24.14 4.15 -2.98
CA SER A 190 24.01 4.23 -4.45
C SER A 190 24.08 5.63 -5.08
N GLY A 191 24.32 6.71 -4.32
CA GLY A 191 24.68 8.03 -4.89
C GLY A 191 23.59 8.84 -5.61
N MET A 192 22.46 8.25 -5.99
CA MET A 192 21.21 8.94 -6.35
C MET A 192 20.06 8.05 -5.92
N LYS A 193 18.97 8.63 -5.42
CA LYS A 193 17.80 7.84 -5.03
C LYS A 193 16.50 8.25 -5.70
N PRO A 194 15.62 7.27 -5.94
CA PRO A 194 14.25 7.50 -6.34
C PRO A 194 13.55 8.48 -5.40
N CYS A 195 12.73 9.39 -5.93
CA CYS A 195 11.90 10.25 -5.10
C CYS A 195 10.99 9.45 -4.16
N PHE A 196 10.61 10.04 -3.02
CA PHE A 196 9.83 9.36 -1.99
C PHE A 196 8.50 8.81 -2.51
N GLU A 197 7.85 9.54 -3.41
CA GLU A 197 6.59 9.14 -4.04
C GLU A 197 6.73 7.85 -4.85
N SER A 198 7.90 7.58 -5.44
CA SER A 198 8.13 6.28 -6.10
C SER A 198 8.28 5.13 -5.10
N VAL A 199 8.78 5.37 -3.89
CA VAL A 199 8.79 4.38 -2.81
C VAL A 199 7.36 4.07 -2.37
N LEU A 200 6.52 5.10 -2.20
CA LEU A 200 5.10 4.91 -1.90
C LEU A 200 4.38 4.12 -3.01
N LEU A 201 4.64 4.44 -4.27
CA LEU A 201 4.01 3.76 -5.40
C LEU A 201 4.41 2.27 -5.47
N ARG A 202 5.67 1.94 -5.18
CA ARG A 202 6.14 0.55 -5.07
C ARG A 202 5.47 -0.19 -3.91
N GLN A 203 5.34 0.44 -2.75
CA GLN A 203 4.62 -0.13 -1.61
C GLN A 203 3.14 -0.42 -1.95
N ALA A 204 2.47 0.53 -2.62
CA ALA A 204 1.10 0.34 -3.08
C ALA A 204 1.00 -0.78 -4.13
N LEU A 205 1.95 -0.88 -5.05
CA LEU A 205 2.03 -1.92 -6.06
C LEU A 205 2.08 -3.32 -5.46
N ASP A 206 3.02 -3.58 -4.54
CA ASP A 206 3.16 -4.90 -3.90
C ASP A 206 1.86 -5.34 -3.23
N SER A 207 1.27 -4.45 -2.44
CA SER A 207 0.02 -4.71 -1.75
C SER A 207 -1.12 -4.95 -2.74
N THR A 208 -1.19 -4.18 -3.82
CA THR A 208 -2.23 -4.30 -4.84
C THR A 208 -2.16 -5.62 -5.59
N LEU A 209 -0.97 -6.03 -6.03
CA LEU A 209 -0.79 -7.26 -6.80
C LEU A 209 -1.19 -8.48 -5.98
N ILE A 210 -0.77 -8.54 -4.72
CA ILE A 210 -1.16 -9.64 -3.83
C ILE A 210 -2.65 -9.59 -3.50
N PHE A 211 -3.20 -8.40 -3.24
CA PHE A 211 -4.63 -8.27 -2.97
C PHE A 211 -5.48 -8.71 -4.18
N LYS A 212 -5.08 -8.37 -5.41
CA LYS A 212 -5.69 -8.87 -6.65
C LYS A 212 -5.65 -10.40 -6.72
N ALA A 213 -4.53 -11.01 -6.36
CA ALA A 213 -4.41 -12.46 -6.35
C ALA A 213 -5.38 -13.10 -5.34
N LEU A 214 -5.46 -12.55 -4.12
CA LEU A 214 -6.40 -13.01 -3.10
C LEU A 214 -7.85 -12.82 -3.52
N ARG A 215 -8.18 -11.71 -4.18
CA ARG A 215 -9.51 -11.44 -4.74
C ARG A 215 -9.92 -12.46 -5.80
N ILE A 216 -9.01 -12.85 -6.69
CA ILE A 216 -9.27 -13.91 -7.68
C ILE A 216 -9.58 -15.24 -6.97
N ILE A 217 -8.81 -15.60 -5.95
CA ILE A 217 -9.06 -16.81 -5.14
C ILE A 217 -10.44 -16.72 -4.47
N ALA A 218 -10.75 -15.59 -3.82
CA ALA A 218 -12.02 -15.36 -3.14
C ALA A 218 -13.23 -15.47 -4.07
N CYS A 219 -13.12 -14.94 -5.29
CA CYS A 219 -14.23 -14.94 -6.25
C CYS A 219 -14.43 -16.27 -6.98
N LYS A 220 -13.37 -17.11 -7.10
CA LYS A 220 -13.42 -18.34 -7.91
C LYS A 220 -13.58 -19.62 -7.11
N LEU A 221 -13.29 -19.58 -5.82
CA LEU A 221 -13.38 -20.75 -4.94
C LEU A 221 -14.65 -20.67 -4.09
N ASP A 222 -15.27 -21.82 -3.83
CA ASP A 222 -16.37 -21.90 -2.87
C ASP A 222 -15.86 -21.77 -1.41
N PRO A 223 -16.73 -21.54 -0.41
CA PRO A 223 -16.29 -21.35 0.98
C PRO A 223 -15.49 -22.51 1.57
N LYS A 224 -15.73 -23.75 1.12
CA LYS A 224 -14.99 -24.93 1.58
C LYS A 224 -13.58 -24.93 0.98
N GLU A 225 -13.47 -24.68 -0.31
CA GLU A 225 -12.18 -24.58 -1.01
C GLU A 225 -11.35 -23.40 -0.49
N GLN A 226 -11.97 -22.25 -0.22
CA GLN A 226 -11.30 -21.11 0.40
C GLN A 226 -10.72 -21.47 1.76
N LYS A 227 -11.46 -22.23 2.58
CA LYS A 227 -10.96 -22.71 3.86
C LYS A 227 -9.74 -23.63 3.69
N GLU A 228 -9.76 -24.54 2.73
CA GLU A 228 -8.60 -25.39 2.42
C GLU A 228 -7.37 -24.57 2.01
N VAL A 229 -7.56 -23.49 1.24
CA VAL A 229 -6.48 -22.57 0.88
C VAL A 229 -5.93 -21.83 2.10
N VAL A 230 -6.79 -21.36 3.00
CA VAL A 230 -6.37 -20.70 4.25
C VAL A 230 -5.60 -21.68 5.15
N ASP A 231 -6.10 -22.90 5.33
CA ASP A 231 -5.45 -23.93 6.14
C ASP A 231 -4.07 -24.30 5.56
N TRP A 232 -3.97 -24.43 4.24
CA TRP A 232 -2.68 -24.62 3.57
C TRP A 232 -1.75 -23.42 3.77
N ALA A 233 -2.25 -22.20 3.60
CA ALA A 233 -1.45 -20.98 3.69
C ALA A 233 -0.87 -20.79 5.08
N GLU A 234 -1.66 -21.06 6.13
CA GLU A 234 -1.19 -21.07 7.52
C GLU A 234 -0.10 -22.11 7.73
N ASN A 235 -0.30 -23.35 7.28
CA ASN A 235 0.72 -24.40 7.38
C ASN A 235 2.02 -24.02 6.63
N GLN A 236 1.90 -23.44 5.44
CA GLN A 236 3.03 -22.98 4.64
C GLN A 236 3.76 -21.83 5.35
N PHE A 237 3.04 -20.87 5.93
CA PHE A 237 3.59 -19.78 6.74
C PHE A 237 4.36 -20.32 7.94
N GLN A 238 3.78 -21.27 8.69
CA GLN A 238 4.45 -21.94 9.79
C GLN A 238 5.74 -22.62 9.34
N ARG A 239 5.73 -23.30 8.18
CA ARG A 239 6.91 -23.98 7.63
C ARG A 239 8.01 -23.01 7.18
N ILE A 240 7.65 -21.86 6.60
CA ILE A 240 8.60 -20.81 6.20
C ILE A 240 9.38 -20.29 7.42
N TYR A 241 8.65 -20.06 8.52
CA TYR A 241 9.16 -19.46 9.75
C TYR A 241 9.50 -20.46 10.85
N SER A 242 9.76 -21.73 10.51
CA SER A 242 10.09 -22.81 11.47
C SER A 242 11.25 -22.52 12.43
N HIS A 243 12.11 -21.56 12.08
CA HIS A 243 13.28 -21.14 12.85
C HIS A 243 13.06 -19.77 13.53
N ARG A 244 11.85 -19.22 13.47
CA ARG A 244 11.47 -17.91 14.03
C ARG A 244 10.12 -18.00 14.77
N PRO A 245 10.07 -18.62 15.97
CA PRO A 245 8.83 -18.85 16.71
C PRO A 245 8.01 -17.58 17.00
N LYS A 246 8.68 -16.44 17.23
CA LYS A 246 8.00 -15.15 17.44
C LYS A 246 7.20 -14.69 16.22
N ILE A 247 7.64 -15.02 15.00
CA ILE A 247 6.91 -14.66 13.77
C ILE A 247 5.76 -15.64 13.56
N GLN A 248 5.98 -16.93 13.80
CA GLN A 248 4.95 -17.97 13.73
C GLN A 248 3.72 -17.67 14.60
N GLN A 249 3.94 -17.23 15.83
CA GLN A 249 2.88 -16.94 16.80
C GLN A 249 2.24 -15.56 16.63
N SER A 250 2.75 -14.73 15.71
CA SER A 250 2.31 -13.35 15.59
C SER A 250 1.01 -13.15 14.80
N GLY A 251 0.44 -14.22 14.22
CA GLY A 251 -0.80 -14.13 13.44
C GLY A 251 -0.71 -13.21 12.23
N ARG A 252 0.50 -12.95 11.72
CA ARG A 252 0.78 -11.95 10.67
C ARG A 252 0.13 -12.25 9.33
N LEU A 253 -0.20 -13.50 9.03
CA LEU A 253 -0.93 -13.86 7.82
C LEU A 253 -2.40 -13.41 7.88
N CYS A 254 -2.92 -13.19 9.10
CA CYS A 254 -4.31 -12.82 9.38
C CYS A 254 -5.36 -13.82 8.84
N GLY A 255 -4.99 -15.08 8.67
CA GLY A 255 -5.88 -16.12 8.12
C GLY A 255 -6.57 -15.66 6.83
N GLY A 256 -7.88 -15.95 6.74
CA GLY A 256 -8.71 -15.56 5.60
C GLY A 256 -9.19 -14.10 5.57
N LYS A 257 -8.74 -13.22 6.48
CA LYS A 257 -9.29 -11.85 6.62
C LYS A 257 -9.23 -11.03 5.33
N TYR A 258 -8.15 -11.19 4.53
CA TYR A 258 -7.93 -10.44 3.29
C TYR A 258 -8.29 -11.23 2.02
N LEU A 259 -8.90 -12.41 2.20
CA LEU A 259 -9.40 -13.24 1.10
C LEU A 259 -10.81 -12.77 0.73
N LEU A 260 -10.90 -11.51 0.28
CA LEU A 260 -12.13 -10.76 0.05
C LEU A 260 -12.32 -10.41 -1.42
N SER A 261 -13.57 -10.24 -1.84
CA SER A 261 -13.93 -9.77 -3.19
C SER A 261 -13.69 -8.27 -3.39
N GLU A 262 -13.63 -7.49 -2.32
CA GLU A 262 -13.47 -6.03 -2.34
C GLU A 262 -12.55 -5.58 -1.21
N LEU A 263 -12.01 -4.36 -1.33
CA LEU A 263 -11.21 -3.75 -0.26
C LEU A 263 -12.02 -3.75 1.05
N PRO A 264 -11.40 -4.13 2.18
CA PRO A 264 -12.10 -4.15 3.45
C PRO A 264 -12.67 -2.77 3.76
N GLU A 265 -13.92 -2.74 4.22
CA GLU A 265 -14.52 -1.50 4.70
C GLU A 265 -13.67 -0.95 5.84
N LEU A 266 -13.34 0.34 5.74
CA LEU A 266 -12.79 1.04 6.89
C LEU A 266 -13.85 1.06 7.97
N ASP A 267 -13.45 0.72 9.20
CA ASP A 267 -14.26 0.99 10.38
C ASP A 267 -14.70 2.46 10.34
N GLU A 268 -15.99 2.76 10.52
CA GLU A 268 -16.51 4.13 10.43
C GLU A 268 -15.77 5.09 11.38
N SER A 269 -15.20 4.55 12.46
CA SER A 269 -14.30 5.25 13.38
C SER A 269 -12.93 5.66 12.79
N LEU A 270 -12.65 5.32 11.54
CA LEU A 270 -11.49 5.78 10.77
C LEU A 270 -11.87 6.67 9.58
N VAL A 271 -13.14 6.64 9.14
CA VAL A 271 -13.60 7.28 7.90
C VAL A 271 -13.83 8.78 8.07
N LEU A 272 -14.13 9.28 9.27
CA LEU A 272 -14.20 10.74 9.51
C LEU A 272 -13.83 11.14 10.94
N SER A 273 -13.39 10.19 11.79
CA SER A 273 -12.70 10.50 13.05
C SER A 273 -11.22 10.75 12.78
N TYR A 274 -11.03 11.80 11.98
CA TYR A 274 -10.01 12.81 12.19
C TYR A 274 -9.58 12.90 13.64
#